data_AF-A0A0Q7V2F9-F1
#
_entry.id   AF-A0A0Q7V2F9-F1
#
_cell.length_a   1.000
_cell.length_b   1.000
_cell.length_c   1.000
_cell.angle_alpha   90.00
_cell.angle_beta   90.00
_cell.angle_gamma   90.00
#
_symmetry.space_group_name_H-M   'P 1'
#
loop_
_entity.id
_entity.type
_entity.pdbx_description
1 polymer ?
#
loop_
_entity_poly.entity_id
_entity_poly.type
_entity_poly.pdbx_seq_one_letter_code
_entity_poly.pdbx_strand_id
1 'polypeptide(L)'
;MKRSSAYSSFGRATPPAPEAMTASDAIELLKSGKVADNSLLGYGNGRSYGDSCQNLTGTVVDMRTLKSLRAFDPETGLLEADAGMLLSDVIGFAAPFGYFPAVVPGTQLVTLGGAIANDVHGKNHHRRGTFGCHVEALTLLRSDGQTYRCSQVENTRLFWATIGGMGLTGLILSASIRLMRVPSLDITEQVTPFRNTAEFFDLAETADQDNEYAVAWIDQLASGSKAGRGLLFTGNHAETGARAANDSSGGLRVPFQPSFTALNRPFLRVFNSAYRWSKGRSTQPRQSGYQGFFFPLDGVRDWNLLYGPSGLFQHQSVVPEALAREVVPALLEATRRAGQGSFLTVLKRFGSMRSPALLSFPRPGYTLTLDFPNRGEPTLKLLAELDDITVRAGGAVNPYKDARMSAETFAASFPDWRRLESARDPAFRSSFWARTAGRLGTNGASLVEAAE
;
A
#
# COMPACT_ATOMS: atom_id res chain seq x y z
N MET A 1 -0.33 -25.42 20.64
CA MET A 1 -0.29 -24.20 19.81
C MET A 1 -0.90 -24.50 18.44
N LYS A 2 -2.07 -23.92 18.12
CA LYS A 2 -2.65 -24.02 16.76
C LYS A 2 -1.89 -23.04 15.86
N ARG A 3 -1.25 -23.53 14.78
CA ARG A 3 -0.73 -22.66 13.70
C ARG A 3 -1.89 -21.83 13.17
N SER A 4 -1.86 -20.51 13.36
CA SER A 4 -2.95 -19.63 12.95
C SER A 4 -2.80 -19.26 11.48
N SER A 5 -3.59 -19.87 10.59
CA SER A 5 -3.74 -19.40 9.21
C SER A 5 -4.34 -17.99 9.11
N ALA A 6 -4.83 -17.41 10.22
CA ALA A 6 -5.50 -16.12 10.26
C ALA A 6 -4.55 -14.93 10.02
N TYR A 7 -3.25 -15.09 10.28
CA TYR A 7 -2.25 -14.01 10.16
C TYR A 7 -1.36 -14.16 8.93
N SER A 8 -1.98 -14.35 7.77
CA SER A 8 -1.29 -14.44 6.48
C SER A 8 -1.12 -13.06 5.82
N SER A 9 -0.05 -12.89 5.03
CA SER A 9 0.03 -11.76 4.10
C SER A 9 -1.00 -11.90 2.97
N PHE A 10 -1.32 -10.80 2.30
CA PHE A 10 -2.30 -10.80 1.22
C PHE A 10 -1.86 -11.66 0.03
N GLY A 11 -0.57 -11.64 -0.29
CA GLY A 11 -0.01 -12.37 -1.42
C GLY A 11 0.06 -13.88 -1.19
N ARG A 12 0.12 -14.32 0.07
CA ARG A 12 0.19 -15.75 0.46
C ARG A 12 1.35 -16.52 -0.19
N ALA A 13 2.37 -15.80 -0.67
CA ALA A 13 3.60 -16.37 -1.19
C ALA A 13 4.63 -16.65 -0.07
N THR A 14 4.37 -16.17 1.15
CA THR A 14 5.17 -16.40 2.35
C THR A 14 4.34 -17.16 3.38
N PRO A 15 4.97 -17.97 4.26
CA PRO A 15 4.25 -18.63 5.34
C PRO A 15 3.54 -17.61 6.26
N PRO A 16 2.39 -17.97 6.87
CA PRO A 16 1.75 -17.15 7.89
C PRO A 16 2.59 -17.07 9.16
N ALA A 17 2.34 -16.04 9.97
CA ALA A 17 3.01 -15.88 11.26
C ALA A 17 2.75 -17.11 12.14
N PRO A 18 3.79 -17.68 12.78
CA PRO A 18 3.65 -18.89 13.58
C PRO A 18 2.87 -18.63 14.88
N GLU A 19 3.02 -17.41 15.44
CA GLU A 19 2.43 -17.00 16.70
C GLU A 19 1.76 -15.64 16.58
N ALA A 20 0.70 -15.45 17.35
CA ALA A 20 0.05 -14.15 17.50
C ALA A 20 -0.44 -13.95 18.94
N MET A 21 -0.53 -12.69 19.36
CA MET A 21 -1.10 -12.27 20.63
C MET A 21 -2.03 -11.08 20.46
N THR A 22 -2.88 -10.81 21.45
CA THR A 22 -3.76 -9.63 21.40
C THR A 22 -2.96 -8.36 21.64
N ALA A 23 -3.51 -7.21 21.24
CA ALA A 23 -2.87 -5.93 21.54
C ALA A 23 -2.79 -5.65 23.05
N SER A 24 -3.75 -6.12 23.85
CA SER A 24 -3.72 -5.95 25.31
C SER A 24 -2.53 -6.68 25.92
N ASP A 25 -2.35 -7.96 25.56
CA ASP A 25 -1.23 -8.77 26.06
C ASP A 25 0.12 -8.16 25.66
N ALA A 26 0.23 -7.68 24.42
CA ALA A 26 1.44 -7.02 23.93
C ALA A 26 1.74 -5.71 24.70
N ILE A 27 0.71 -4.92 25.00
CA ILE A 27 0.86 -3.68 25.77
C ILE A 27 1.35 -3.98 27.19
N GLU A 28 0.78 -4.99 27.85
CA GLU A 28 1.22 -5.42 29.19
C GLU A 28 2.67 -5.92 29.16
N LEU A 29 3.03 -6.74 28.16
CA LEU A 29 4.38 -7.24 27.97
C LEU A 29 5.39 -6.11 27.77
N LEU A 30 5.10 -5.14 26.89
CA LEU A 30 5.94 -3.97 26.65
C LEU A 30 6.10 -3.13 27.92
N LYS A 31 5.02 -2.84 28.63
CA LYS A 31 5.04 -2.08 29.90
C LYS A 31 5.81 -2.77 31.02
N SER A 32 5.91 -4.11 30.99
CA SER A 32 6.70 -4.86 31.96
C SER A 32 8.22 -4.68 31.79
N GLY A 33 8.67 -4.20 30.61
CA GLY A 33 10.09 -4.09 30.26
C GLY A 33 10.80 -5.43 30.04
N LYS A 34 10.04 -6.54 29.92
CA LYS A 34 10.57 -7.92 29.79
C LYS A 34 10.44 -8.49 28.38
N VAL A 35 10.13 -7.67 27.40
CA VAL A 35 10.01 -8.11 26.01
C VAL A 35 11.37 -8.52 25.45
N ALA A 36 11.43 -9.61 24.70
CA ALA A 36 12.66 -10.06 24.06
C ALA A 36 12.96 -9.25 22.79
N ASP A 37 14.23 -9.12 22.45
CA ASP A 37 14.65 -8.49 21.20
C ASP A 37 14.06 -9.22 19.98
N ASN A 38 13.72 -8.45 18.95
CA ASN A 38 13.23 -8.92 17.65
C ASN A 38 11.98 -9.84 17.71
N SER A 39 11.24 -9.80 18.82
CA SER A 39 10.16 -10.74 19.10
C SER A 39 8.79 -10.27 18.64
N LEU A 40 8.56 -8.97 18.45
CA LEU A 40 7.22 -8.43 18.17
C LEU A 40 7.12 -7.70 16.83
N LEU A 41 5.91 -7.70 16.26
CA LEU A 41 5.53 -6.84 15.14
C LEU A 41 4.02 -6.57 15.17
N GLY A 42 3.62 -5.31 14.98
CA GLY A 42 2.20 -4.96 14.83
C GLY A 42 1.61 -5.56 13.54
N TYR A 43 0.48 -6.26 13.65
CA TYR A 43 -0.28 -6.78 12.52
C TYR A 43 -1.65 -6.08 12.43
N GLY A 44 -1.86 -5.39 11.32
CA GLY A 44 -3.14 -4.73 11.01
C GLY A 44 -4.17 -5.72 10.49
N ASN A 45 -4.49 -5.65 9.19
CA ASN A 45 -5.48 -6.52 8.55
C ASN A 45 -4.88 -7.39 7.41
N GLY A 46 -3.57 -7.67 7.47
CA GLY A 46 -2.91 -8.57 6.50
C GLY A 46 -2.96 -8.11 5.04
N ARG A 47 -2.99 -6.80 4.76
CA ARG A 47 -3.12 -6.26 3.40
C ARG A 47 -1.80 -5.90 2.71
N SER A 48 -0.67 -5.99 3.42
CA SER A 48 0.64 -6.07 2.77
C SER A 48 0.75 -7.39 2.02
N TYR A 49 1.40 -7.38 0.85
CA TYR A 49 1.41 -8.55 -0.04
C TYR A 49 2.43 -9.60 0.37
N GLY A 50 3.54 -9.17 0.96
CA GLY A 50 4.56 -10.07 1.49
C GLY A 50 4.74 -9.93 2.99
N ASP A 51 5.99 -10.00 3.39
CA ASP A 51 6.42 -10.30 4.75
C ASP A 51 6.81 -9.07 5.56
N SER A 52 6.43 -7.87 5.11
CA SER A 52 6.54 -6.63 5.90
C SER A 52 5.58 -6.60 7.09
N CYS A 53 4.49 -7.37 7.04
CA CYS A 53 3.55 -7.56 8.16
C CYS A 53 3.73 -8.91 8.86
N GLN A 54 4.84 -9.62 8.65
CA GLN A 54 5.08 -10.95 9.19
C GLN A 54 6.32 -10.94 10.09
N ASN A 55 6.31 -11.74 11.16
CA ASN A 55 7.50 -12.05 11.95
C ASN A 55 7.60 -13.58 12.10
N LEU A 56 8.44 -14.23 11.29
CA LEU A 56 8.56 -15.69 11.27
C LEU A 56 9.35 -16.25 12.45
N THR A 57 10.13 -15.42 13.15
CA THR A 57 10.96 -15.80 14.29
C THR A 57 10.39 -15.30 15.62
N GLY A 58 9.20 -14.70 15.61
CA GLY A 58 8.55 -14.13 16.78
C GLY A 58 7.03 -14.12 16.66
N THR A 59 6.41 -13.17 17.33
CA THR A 59 4.96 -13.07 17.47
C THR A 59 4.44 -11.81 16.77
N VAL A 60 3.31 -11.93 16.09
CA VAL A 60 2.59 -10.76 15.58
C VAL A 60 1.50 -10.31 16.55
N VAL A 61 1.29 -9.00 16.67
CA VAL A 61 0.29 -8.40 17.57
C VAL A 61 -0.97 -8.07 16.78
N ASP A 62 -2.11 -8.69 17.12
CA ASP A 62 -3.39 -8.40 16.46
C ASP A 62 -3.94 -7.04 16.87
N MET A 63 -3.64 -6.03 16.05
CA MET A 63 -4.05 -4.66 16.31
C MET A 63 -5.54 -4.44 16.09
N ARG A 64 -6.27 -5.32 15.37
CA ARG A 64 -7.72 -5.16 15.13
C ARG A 64 -8.55 -5.19 16.41
N THR A 65 -7.96 -5.66 17.51
CA THR A 65 -8.56 -5.62 18.84
C THR A 65 -8.64 -4.19 19.41
N LEU A 66 -7.77 -3.26 18.98
CA LEU A 66 -7.82 -1.82 19.30
C LEU A 66 -8.41 -1.03 18.14
N LYS A 67 -9.70 -0.72 18.16
CA LYS A 67 -10.42 -0.13 17.02
C LYS A 67 -11.45 0.93 17.39
N SER A 68 -11.30 1.54 18.57
CA SER A 68 -12.23 2.57 19.05
C SER A 68 -11.94 3.91 18.37
N LEU A 69 -13.00 4.61 17.99
CA LEU A 69 -12.95 6.04 17.75
C LEU A 69 -12.73 6.75 19.09
N ARG A 70 -11.78 7.68 19.18
CA ARG A 70 -11.43 8.39 20.41
C ARG A 70 -11.98 9.81 20.46
N ALA A 71 -11.84 10.54 19.36
CA ALA A 71 -12.31 11.91 19.25
C ALA A 71 -12.55 12.29 17.79
N PHE A 72 -13.46 13.24 17.56
CA PHE A 72 -13.65 13.85 16.25
C PHE A 72 -14.11 15.30 16.41
N ASP A 73 -13.45 16.20 15.69
CA ASP A 73 -13.81 17.60 15.58
C ASP A 73 -14.48 17.85 14.21
N PRO A 74 -15.80 18.09 14.14
CA PRO A 74 -16.50 18.34 12.89
C PRO A 74 -16.20 19.71 12.26
N GLU A 75 -15.66 20.67 13.02
CA GLU A 75 -15.28 21.98 12.50
C GLU A 75 -13.97 21.90 11.72
N THR A 76 -13.00 21.14 12.25
CA THR A 76 -11.66 21.07 11.67
C THR A 76 -11.35 19.78 10.92
N GLY A 77 -12.17 18.73 11.08
CA GLY A 77 -11.97 17.43 10.45
C GLY A 77 -10.87 16.59 11.09
N LEU A 78 -10.44 16.94 12.31
CA LEU A 78 -9.46 16.18 13.05
C LEU A 78 -10.12 14.96 13.68
N LEU A 79 -9.66 13.76 13.32
CA LEU A 79 -10.15 12.50 13.87
C LEU A 79 -9.02 11.79 14.62
N GLU A 80 -9.26 11.40 15.87
CA GLU A 80 -8.40 10.49 16.62
C GLU A 80 -9.06 9.13 16.78
N ALA A 81 -8.31 8.07 16.48
CA ALA A 81 -8.76 6.70 16.64
C ALA A 81 -7.62 5.75 17.01
N ASP A 82 -7.99 4.58 17.52
CA ASP A 82 -7.06 3.48 17.72
C ASP A 82 -6.43 3.02 16.39
N ALA A 83 -5.17 2.61 16.44
CA ALA A 83 -4.40 2.22 15.28
C ALA A 83 -4.95 0.98 14.54
N GLY A 84 -5.77 0.16 15.21
CA GLY A 84 -6.41 -0.98 14.57
C GLY A 84 -7.70 -0.66 13.84
N MET A 85 -8.28 0.54 13.96
CA MET A 85 -9.51 0.93 13.25
C MET A 85 -9.32 0.83 11.73
N LEU A 86 -10.30 0.28 10.98
CA LEU A 86 -10.19 0.22 9.51
C LEU A 86 -10.51 1.58 8.89
N LEU A 87 -9.93 1.86 7.73
CA LEU A 87 -10.34 3.03 6.95
C LEU A 87 -11.81 2.95 6.51
N SER A 88 -12.38 1.75 6.31
CA SER A 88 -13.82 1.60 6.09
C SER A 88 -14.66 2.12 7.26
N ASP A 89 -14.20 1.89 8.49
CA ASP A 89 -14.88 2.35 9.71
C ASP A 89 -14.74 3.88 9.83
N VAL A 90 -13.55 4.42 9.50
CA VAL A 90 -13.30 5.87 9.46
C VAL A 90 -14.17 6.57 8.41
N ILE A 91 -14.26 6.02 7.20
CA ILE A 91 -15.11 6.55 6.11
C ILE A 91 -16.57 6.52 6.54
N GLY A 92 -17.04 5.39 7.09
CA GLY A 92 -18.42 5.24 7.54
C GLY A 92 -18.82 6.24 8.62
N PHE A 93 -17.91 6.50 9.56
CA PHE A 93 -18.13 7.48 10.62
C PHE A 93 -18.07 8.93 10.13
N ALA A 94 -17.10 9.27 9.28
CA ALA A 94 -16.82 10.66 8.89
C ALA A 94 -17.73 11.19 7.78
N ALA A 95 -18.26 10.31 6.92
CA ALA A 95 -19.06 10.70 5.76
C ALA A 95 -20.31 11.56 6.09
N PRO A 96 -21.10 11.26 7.15
CA PRO A 96 -22.25 12.09 7.52
C PRO A 96 -21.90 13.53 7.87
N PHE A 97 -20.65 13.77 8.29
CA PHE A 97 -20.12 15.09 8.63
C PHE A 97 -19.47 15.81 7.43
N GLY A 98 -19.54 15.24 6.23
CA GLY A 98 -18.95 15.81 5.01
C GLY A 98 -17.44 15.68 4.97
N TYR A 99 -16.89 14.60 5.53
CA TYR A 99 -15.46 14.32 5.52
C TYR A 99 -15.12 12.96 4.91
N PHE A 100 -13.92 12.89 4.33
CA PHE A 100 -13.32 11.69 3.77
C PHE A 100 -11.82 11.63 4.14
N PRO A 101 -11.19 10.45 4.28
CA PRO A 101 -9.74 10.39 4.44
C PRO A 101 -9.03 11.04 3.25
N ALA A 102 -8.08 11.93 3.52
CA ALA A 102 -7.37 12.66 2.45
C ALA A 102 -6.59 11.73 1.51
N VAL A 103 -6.18 10.56 1.99
CA VAL A 103 -5.52 9.51 1.20
C VAL A 103 -6.15 8.16 1.50
N VAL A 104 -6.57 7.45 0.46
CA VAL A 104 -7.05 6.05 0.55
C VAL A 104 -6.30 5.16 -0.45
N PRO A 105 -5.78 3.98 -0.04
CA PRO A 105 -5.19 3.03 -0.97
C PRO A 105 -6.26 2.29 -1.77
N GLY A 106 -5.89 1.31 -2.60
CA GLY A 106 -6.84 0.56 -3.44
C GLY A 106 -7.84 -0.35 -2.70
N THR A 107 -7.80 -0.37 -1.36
CA THR A 107 -8.74 -1.08 -0.48
C THR A 107 -8.95 -0.27 0.79
N GLN A 108 -10.18 -0.22 1.30
CA GLN A 108 -10.49 0.43 2.59
C GLN A 108 -10.31 -0.53 3.78
N LEU A 109 -9.96 -1.78 3.51
CA LEU A 109 -9.77 -2.82 4.52
C LEU A 109 -8.35 -2.81 5.13
N VAL A 110 -7.69 -1.66 5.16
CA VAL A 110 -6.44 -1.42 5.88
C VAL A 110 -6.72 -0.74 7.22
N THR A 111 -5.90 -1.04 8.24
CA THR A 111 -5.99 -0.34 9.53
C THR A 111 -5.29 1.01 9.48
N LEU A 112 -5.67 1.94 10.35
CA LEU A 112 -5.02 3.24 10.51
C LEU A 112 -3.51 3.12 10.75
N GLY A 113 -3.10 2.28 11.69
CA GLY A 113 -1.70 2.00 11.98
C GLY A 113 -0.95 1.36 10.81
N GLY A 114 -1.61 0.48 10.05
CA GLY A 114 -1.04 -0.11 8.84
C GLY A 114 -0.84 0.93 7.72
N ALA A 115 -1.78 1.88 7.58
CA ALA A 115 -1.68 2.98 6.63
C ALA A 115 -0.50 3.92 6.98
N ILE A 116 -0.32 4.23 8.26
CA ILE A 116 0.79 5.05 8.78
C ILE A 116 2.14 4.33 8.63
N ALA A 117 2.23 3.10 9.12
CA ALA A 117 3.46 2.32 9.13
C ALA A 117 4.03 2.07 7.74
N ASN A 118 3.17 1.99 6.71
CA ASN A 118 3.60 1.81 5.32
C ASN A 118 3.58 3.10 4.50
N ASP A 119 3.20 4.23 5.12
CA ASP A 119 3.03 5.53 4.47
C ASP A 119 2.28 5.44 3.12
N VAL A 120 1.09 4.82 3.18
CA VAL A 120 0.36 4.42 1.97
C VAL A 120 -0.01 5.61 1.09
N HIS A 121 -0.22 5.36 -0.19
CA HIS A 121 -0.61 6.36 -1.17
C HIS A 121 -1.93 6.02 -1.87
N GLY A 122 -2.62 7.05 -2.36
CA GLY A 122 -3.90 6.91 -3.06
C GLY A 122 -3.85 7.36 -4.51
N LYS A 123 -5.01 7.43 -5.17
CA LYS A 123 -5.16 7.94 -6.55
C LYS A 123 -4.89 9.44 -6.69
N ASN A 124 -4.80 10.17 -5.58
CA ASN A 124 -4.59 11.62 -5.50
C ASN A 124 -3.22 12.01 -4.95
N HIS A 125 -2.23 11.11 -4.93
CA HIS A 125 -0.90 11.44 -4.41
C HIS A 125 -0.30 12.71 -5.05
N HIS A 126 -0.60 12.99 -6.31
CA HIS A 126 -0.15 14.21 -6.98
C HIS A 126 -0.68 15.50 -6.35
N ARG A 127 -1.81 15.45 -5.63
CA ARG A 127 -2.39 16.58 -4.87
C ARG A 127 -2.15 16.51 -3.37
N ARG A 128 -2.25 15.32 -2.80
CA ARG A 128 -2.31 15.13 -1.33
C ARG A 128 -1.09 14.44 -0.74
N GLY A 129 -0.16 13.98 -1.57
CA GLY A 129 0.98 13.20 -1.09
C GLY A 129 0.57 11.85 -0.52
N THR A 130 1.24 11.44 0.55
CA THR A 130 1.02 10.16 1.22
C THR A 130 0.10 10.29 2.42
N PHE A 131 -0.32 9.17 3.00
CA PHE A 131 -1.12 9.15 4.22
C PHE A 131 -0.40 9.87 5.38
N GLY A 132 0.92 9.73 5.46
CA GLY A 132 1.77 10.41 6.45
C GLY A 132 1.62 11.93 6.45
N CYS A 133 1.40 12.56 5.29
CA CYS A 133 1.20 14.02 5.17
C CYS A 133 -0.01 14.54 5.97
N HIS A 134 -0.93 13.65 6.34
CA HIS A 134 -2.17 13.99 7.04
C HIS A 134 -2.22 13.48 8.48
N VAL A 135 -1.12 12.93 8.99
CA VAL A 135 -0.99 12.55 10.39
C VAL A 135 -0.57 13.78 11.19
N GLU A 136 -1.32 14.13 12.22
CA GLU A 136 -1.07 15.27 13.10
C GLU A 136 -0.29 14.84 14.35
N ALA A 137 -0.66 13.68 14.90
CA ALA A 137 0.04 13.06 16.02
C ALA A 137 -0.21 11.55 16.05
N LEU A 138 0.67 10.82 16.72
CA LEU A 138 0.48 9.41 17.07
C LEU A 138 0.95 9.11 18.48
N THR A 139 0.37 8.08 19.09
CA THR A 139 0.78 7.54 20.38
C THR A 139 1.54 6.24 20.14
N LEU A 140 2.80 6.16 20.58
CA LEU A 140 3.71 5.05 20.33
C LEU A 140 4.16 4.41 21.65
N LEU A 141 3.98 3.09 21.80
CA LEU A 141 4.50 2.32 22.93
C LEU A 141 5.77 1.57 22.51
N ARG A 142 6.85 1.72 23.28
CA ARG A 142 8.16 1.11 23.01
C ARG A 142 8.52 0.05 24.06
N SER A 143 9.59 -0.71 23.79
CA SER A 143 10.07 -1.81 24.65
C SER A 143 10.67 -1.37 25.99
N ASP A 144 10.97 -0.09 26.13
CA ASP A 144 11.32 0.56 27.40
C ASP A 144 10.11 0.72 28.35
N GLY A 145 8.92 0.32 27.90
CA GLY A 145 7.65 0.43 28.63
C GLY A 145 7.04 1.83 28.61
N GLN A 146 7.67 2.80 27.96
CA GLN A 146 7.22 4.18 27.90
C GLN A 146 6.27 4.41 26.71
N THR A 147 5.32 5.31 26.92
CA THR A 147 4.38 5.77 25.88
C THR A 147 4.76 7.17 25.44
N TYR A 148 5.02 7.34 24.15
CA TYR A 148 5.44 8.59 23.53
C TYR A 148 4.29 9.17 22.72
N ARG A 149 3.99 10.45 22.91
CA ARG A 149 3.20 11.22 21.95
C ARG A 149 4.16 11.82 20.93
N CYS A 150 3.96 11.51 19.66
CA CYS A 150 4.83 11.92 18.57
C CYS A 150 4.05 12.82 17.61
N SER A 151 4.62 13.97 17.25
CA SER A 151 4.07 14.94 16.30
C SER A 151 5.22 15.70 15.62
N GLN A 152 4.90 16.72 14.83
CA GLN A 152 5.94 17.59 14.24
C GLN A 152 6.74 18.37 15.29
N VAL A 153 6.17 18.60 16.49
CA VAL A 153 6.77 19.44 17.55
C VAL A 153 7.13 18.66 18.82
N GLU A 154 6.75 17.39 18.91
CA GLU A 154 6.98 16.54 20.09
C GLU A 154 7.49 15.17 19.64
N ASN A 155 8.60 14.69 20.21
CA ASN A 155 9.24 13.44 19.79
C ASN A 155 9.42 13.32 18.27
N THR A 156 9.74 14.43 17.61
CA THR A 156 9.72 14.61 16.15
C THR A 156 10.53 13.55 15.39
N ARG A 157 11.68 13.14 15.94
CA ARG A 157 12.50 12.08 15.33
C ARG A 157 11.76 10.74 15.28
N LEU A 158 11.07 10.36 16.36
CA LEU A 158 10.23 9.16 16.39
C LEU A 158 9.02 9.29 15.49
N PHE A 159 8.45 10.49 15.38
CA PHE A 159 7.34 10.76 14.46
C PHE A 159 7.71 10.42 13.01
N TRP A 160 8.79 11.01 12.50
CA TRP A 160 9.30 10.78 11.15
C TRP A 160 9.78 9.35 10.91
N ALA A 161 10.38 8.71 11.92
CA ALA A 161 10.80 7.31 11.83
C ALA A 161 9.62 6.32 11.84
N THR A 162 8.50 6.67 12.48
CA THR A 162 7.33 5.78 12.61
C THR A 162 6.46 5.79 11.36
N ILE A 163 6.24 6.96 10.75
CA ILE A 163 5.57 7.06 9.47
C ILE A 163 6.47 6.41 8.40
N GLY A 164 5.94 5.42 7.67
CA GLY A 164 6.76 4.62 6.74
C GLY A 164 7.80 3.73 7.44
N GLY A 165 7.77 3.64 8.77
CA GLY A 165 8.71 2.86 9.59
C GLY A 165 8.44 1.36 9.63
N MET A 166 7.43 0.88 8.89
CA MET A 166 7.05 -0.53 8.77
C MET A 166 6.76 -1.23 10.10
N GLY A 167 6.36 -0.46 11.13
CA GLY A 167 6.04 -0.98 12.46
C GLY A 167 7.26 -1.35 13.31
N LEU A 168 8.45 -0.87 12.94
CA LEU A 168 9.71 -1.23 13.58
C LEU A 168 10.10 -0.31 14.74
N THR A 169 9.47 0.86 14.88
CA THR A 169 9.80 1.85 15.91
C THR A 169 9.06 1.66 17.22
N GLY A 170 8.10 0.73 17.26
CA GLY A 170 7.22 0.47 18.40
C GLY A 170 5.78 0.15 17.96
N LEU A 171 4.89 0.02 18.93
CA LEU A 171 3.47 -0.24 18.71
C LEU A 171 2.68 1.07 18.65
N ILE A 172 2.14 1.42 17.49
CA ILE A 172 1.22 2.57 17.37
C ILE A 172 -0.09 2.20 18.08
N LEU A 173 -0.47 2.95 19.10
CA LEU A 173 -1.70 2.73 19.87
C LEU A 173 -2.88 3.52 19.30
N SER A 174 -2.67 4.80 19.01
CA SER A 174 -3.65 5.70 18.39
C SER A 174 -2.96 6.71 17.47
N ALA A 175 -3.74 7.32 16.59
CA ALA A 175 -3.29 8.45 15.79
C ALA A 175 -4.41 9.46 15.55
N SER A 176 -4.02 10.73 15.48
CA SER A 176 -4.85 11.85 15.05
C SER A 176 -4.54 12.17 13.59
N ILE A 177 -5.56 12.16 12.72
CA ILE A 177 -5.42 12.44 11.30
C ILE A 177 -6.36 13.57 10.85
N ARG A 178 -5.89 14.37 9.90
CA ARG A 178 -6.68 15.41 9.25
C ARG A 178 -7.45 14.82 8.07
N LEU A 179 -8.77 14.84 8.15
CA LEU A 179 -9.65 14.46 7.04
C LEU A 179 -9.85 15.62 6.06
N MET A 180 -10.22 15.31 4.82
CA MET A 180 -10.58 16.31 3.82
C MET A 180 -12.11 16.51 3.79
N ARG A 181 -12.55 17.77 3.65
CA ARG A 181 -13.96 18.08 3.42
C ARG A 181 -14.38 17.66 2.02
N VAL A 182 -15.55 17.04 1.90
CA VAL A 182 -16.14 16.60 0.64
C VAL A 182 -17.64 16.89 0.61
N PRO A 183 -18.20 17.34 -0.53
CA PRO A 183 -19.65 17.59 -0.65
C PRO A 183 -20.49 16.31 -0.60
N SER A 184 -19.95 15.21 -1.14
CA SER A 184 -20.50 13.87 -1.07
C SER A 184 -19.38 12.82 -1.26
N LEU A 185 -19.67 11.55 -0.98
CA LEU A 185 -18.76 10.44 -1.24
C LEU A 185 -18.68 10.11 -2.73
N ASP A 186 -19.76 10.30 -3.48
CA ASP A 186 -19.81 9.94 -4.89
C ASP A 186 -18.78 10.72 -5.71
N ILE A 187 -18.35 10.12 -6.80
CA ILE A 187 -17.30 10.64 -7.67
C ILE A 187 -17.88 10.95 -9.04
N THR A 188 -17.70 12.19 -9.49
CA THR A 188 -17.80 12.55 -10.91
C THR A 188 -16.57 11.99 -11.61
N GLU A 189 -16.73 10.82 -12.23
CA GLU A 189 -15.69 10.04 -12.88
C GLU A 189 -15.68 10.30 -14.38
N GLN A 190 -14.50 10.49 -14.96
CA GLN A 190 -14.29 10.49 -16.40
C GLN A 190 -13.29 9.41 -16.81
N VAL A 191 -13.56 8.75 -17.94
CA VAL A 191 -12.71 7.70 -18.50
C VAL A 191 -12.21 8.14 -19.86
N THR A 192 -10.89 8.26 -19.99
CA THR A 192 -10.20 8.66 -21.22
C THR A 192 -9.36 7.48 -21.74
N PRO A 193 -9.76 6.81 -22.83
CA PRO A 193 -8.95 5.77 -23.44
C PRO A 193 -7.66 6.34 -24.06
N PHE A 194 -6.56 5.60 -23.96
CA PHE A 194 -5.30 5.91 -24.66
C PHE A 194 -4.77 4.67 -25.41
N ARG A 195 -4.05 4.91 -26.50
CA ARG A 195 -3.65 3.91 -27.50
C ARG A 195 -2.35 3.19 -27.13
N ASN A 196 -1.49 3.83 -26.35
CA ASN A 196 -0.20 3.29 -25.88
C ASN A 196 0.32 4.12 -24.69
N THR A 197 1.46 3.71 -24.12
CA THR A 197 2.09 4.41 -22.98
C THR A 197 2.51 5.84 -23.31
N ALA A 198 2.95 6.13 -24.53
CA ALA A 198 3.36 7.48 -24.93
C ALA A 198 2.19 8.47 -24.80
N GLU A 199 1.01 8.11 -25.32
CA GLU A 199 -0.20 8.92 -25.18
C GLU A 199 -0.63 9.07 -23.71
N PHE A 200 -0.47 8.03 -22.88
CA PHE A 200 -0.69 8.18 -21.44
C PHE A 200 0.22 9.25 -20.82
N PHE A 201 1.52 9.26 -21.16
CA PHE A 201 2.45 10.27 -20.64
C PHE A 201 2.09 11.68 -21.10
N ASP A 202 1.57 11.85 -22.32
CA ASP A 202 1.11 13.13 -22.84
C ASP A 202 -0.16 13.64 -22.12
N LEU A 203 -1.00 12.73 -21.60
CA LEU A 203 -2.24 13.06 -20.89
C LEU A 203 -2.08 13.24 -19.38
N ALA A 204 -1.09 12.56 -18.77
CA ALA A 204 -1.02 12.37 -17.33
C ALA A 204 -0.93 13.68 -16.53
N GLU A 205 -0.12 14.63 -16.98
CA GLU A 205 0.11 15.88 -16.25
C GLU A 205 -1.14 16.78 -16.23
N THR A 206 -1.79 16.96 -17.38
CA THR A 206 -3.05 17.71 -17.45
C THR A 206 -4.15 17.02 -16.63
N ALA A 207 -4.25 15.70 -16.70
CA ALA A 207 -5.20 14.94 -15.89
C ALA A 207 -4.99 15.16 -14.38
N ASP A 208 -3.73 15.18 -13.93
CA ASP A 208 -3.37 15.52 -12.54
C ASP A 208 -3.73 16.97 -12.17
N GLN A 209 -3.47 17.92 -13.07
CA GLN A 209 -3.73 19.37 -12.89
C GLN A 209 -5.22 19.73 -12.87
N ASP A 210 -6.07 18.93 -13.49
CA ASP A 210 -7.50 19.19 -13.57
C ASP A 210 -8.33 18.38 -12.55
N ASN A 211 -7.72 17.37 -11.91
CA ASN A 211 -8.47 16.43 -11.07
C ASN A 211 -7.79 16.15 -9.72
N GLU A 212 -8.62 15.89 -8.70
CA GLU A 212 -8.19 15.37 -7.41
C GLU A 212 -7.62 13.96 -7.56
N TYR A 213 -8.29 13.08 -8.31
CA TYR A 213 -7.90 11.69 -8.49
C TYR A 213 -7.55 11.39 -9.95
N ALA A 214 -6.43 10.70 -10.18
CA ALA A 214 -6.03 10.21 -11.50
C ALA A 214 -5.35 8.84 -11.37
N VAL A 215 -5.72 7.87 -12.22
CA VAL A 215 -5.07 6.55 -12.29
C VAL A 215 -5.37 5.88 -13.62
N ALA A 216 -4.40 5.16 -14.18
CA ALA A 216 -4.60 4.38 -15.40
C ALA A 216 -4.61 2.88 -15.13
N TRP A 217 -5.47 2.18 -15.87
CA TRP A 217 -5.40 0.74 -16.07
C TRP A 217 -4.78 0.44 -17.44
N ILE A 218 -3.86 -0.51 -17.50
CA ILE A 218 -3.17 -0.92 -18.73
C ILE A 218 -3.62 -2.31 -19.16
N ASP A 219 -3.92 -2.47 -20.45
CA ASP A 219 -4.14 -3.77 -21.08
C ASP A 219 -2.79 -4.41 -21.42
N GLN A 220 -2.25 -5.16 -20.47
CA GLN A 220 -0.91 -5.74 -20.56
C GLN A 220 -0.81 -6.92 -21.56
N LEU A 221 -1.92 -7.31 -22.20
CA LEU A 221 -1.93 -8.26 -23.32
C LEU A 221 -1.83 -7.60 -24.69
N ALA A 222 -1.95 -6.27 -24.77
CA ALA A 222 -1.81 -5.54 -26.02
C ALA A 222 -0.34 -5.52 -26.49
N SER A 223 -0.12 -5.55 -27.80
CA SER A 223 1.21 -5.65 -28.42
C SER A 223 1.34 -4.80 -29.69
N GLY A 224 2.56 -4.69 -30.23
CA GLY A 224 2.86 -3.87 -31.40
C GLY A 224 2.62 -2.39 -31.13
N SER A 225 2.02 -1.68 -32.09
CA SER A 225 1.69 -0.24 -31.96
C SER A 225 0.65 0.07 -30.87
N LYS A 226 -0.01 -0.96 -30.32
CA LYS A 226 -1.00 -0.87 -29.24
C LYS A 226 -0.44 -1.30 -27.88
N ALA A 227 0.87 -1.60 -27.80
CA ALA A 227 1.51 -2.02 -26.57
C ALA A 227 1.29 -0.96 -25.48
N GLY A 228 0.79 -1.41 -24.33
CA GLY A 228 0.50 -0.53 -23.21
C GLY A 228 -0.69 0.40 -23.39
N ARG A 229 -1.64 0.11 -24.29
CA ARG A 229 -2.94 0.80 -24.35
C ARG A 229 -3.70 0.67 -23.01
N GLY A 230 -4.64 1.56 -22.75
CA GLY A 230 -5.36 1.52 -21.49
C GLY A 230 -6.50 2.52 -21.37
N LEU A 231 -6.94 2.71 -20.12
CA LEU A 231 -7.97 3.66 -19.72
C LEU A 231 -7.43 4.51 -18.57
N LEU A 232 -7.46 5.83 -18.76
CA LEU A 232 -7.17 6.80 -17.71
C LEU A 232 -8.48 7.17 -17.02
N PHE A 233 -8.55 6.92 -15.72
CA PHE A 233 -9.67 7.28 -14.85
C PHE A 233 -9.30 8.54 -14.09
N THR A 234 -10.07 9.59 -14.28
CA THR A 234 -10.00 10.79 -13.45
C THR A 234 -11.29 10.94 -12.65
N GLY A 235 -11.22 11.65 -11.53
CA GLY A 235 -12.44 11.95 -10.80
C GLY A 235 -12.27 12.99 -9.70
N ASN A 236 -13.41 13.55 -9.29
CA ASN A 236 -13.56 14.51 -8.20
C ASN A 236 -14.81 14.15 -7.38
N HIS A 237 -14.84 14.52 -6.10
CA HIS A 237 -16.06 14.38 -5.30
C HIS A 237 -17.20 15.18 -5.93
N ALA A 238 -18.37 14.54 -6.09
CA ALA A 238 -19.53 15.14 -6.72
C ALA A 238 -20.21 16.12 -5.75
N GLU A 239 -20.67 17.27 -6.28
CA GLU A 239 -21.38 18.30 -5.51
C GLU A 239 -22.62 17.78 -4.78
N THR A 240 -23.27 16.76 -5.35
CA THR A 240 -24.40 16.05 -4.75
C THR A 240 -24.20 14.54 -4.84
N GLY A 241 -24.71 13.80 -3.88
CA GLY A 241 -24.54 12.34 -3.84
C GLY A 241 -24.66 11.76 -2.43
N ALA A 242 -24.19 10.52 -2.27
CA ALA A 242 -24.22 9.83 -0.99
C ALA A 242 -23.40 10.55 0.10
N ARG A 243 -23.99 10.70 1.29
CA ARG A 243 -23.31 11.19 2.52
C ARG A 243 -23.19 10.14 3.61
N ALA A 244 -23.64 8.93 3.33
CA ALA A 244 -23.44 7.78 4.19
C ALA A 244 -22.67 6.73 3.41
N ALA A 245 -21.73 6.07 4.08
CA ALA A 245 -21.10 4.89 3.50
C ALA A 245 -22.12 3.74 3.47
N ASN A 246 -22.32 3.13 2.30
CA ASN A 246 -23.08 1.89 2.23
C ASN A 246 -22.35 0.78 2.96
N ASP A 247 -23.09 0.01 3.75
CA ASP A 247 -22.56 -1.08 4.54
C ASP A 247 -22.03 -2.18 3.59
N SER A 248 -20.71 -2.35 3.53
CA SER A 248 -20.04 -3.29 2.61
C SER A 248 -20.08 -4.75 3.12
N SER A 249 -20.98 -5.04 4.06
CA SER A 249 -21.14 -6.35 4.69
C SER A 249 -21.58 -7.44 3.70
N GLY A 250 -22.18 -7.08 2.56
CA GLY A 250 -22.79 -7.98 1.56
C GLY A 250 -21.97 -8.32 0.30
N GLY A 251 -20.64 -8.31 0.34
CA GLY A 251 -19.81 -8.69 -0.82
C GLY A 251 -19.80 -10.20 -1.13
N LEU A 252 -19.66 -10.56 -2.40
CA LEU A 252 -19.40 -11.95 -2.82
C LEU A 252 -18.07 -12.40 -2.21
N ARG A 253 -17.98 -13.65 -1.76
CA ARG A 253 -16.74 -14.23 -1.23
C ARG A 253 -16.32 -15.40 -2.11
N VAL A 254 -15.04 -15.49 -2.46
CA VAL A 254 -14.50 -16.70 -3.11
C VAL A 254 -14.57 -17.86 -2.10
N PRO A 255 -15.41 -18.88 -2.31
CA PRO A 255 -15.78 -19.82 -1.26
C PRO A 255 -14.72 -20.89 -0.98
N PHE A 256 -13.83 -21.16 -1.94
CA PHE A 256 -12.74 -22.11 -1.82
C PHE A 256 -11.54 -21.67 -2.66
N GLN A 257 -10.36 -22.15 -2.29
CA GLN A 257 -9.16 -21.98 -3.08
C GLN A 257 -9.05 -23.11 -4.12
N PRO A 258 -8.99 -22.81 -5.42
CA PRO A 258 -8.78 -23.83 -6.44
C PRO A 258 -7.39 -24.46 -6.32
N SER A 259 -7.26 -25.74 -6.67
CA SER A 259 -5.97 -26.45 -6.75
C SER A 259 -5.11 -26.01 -7.95
N PHE A 260 -5.63 -25.12 -8.80
CA PHE A 260 -4.99 -24.55 -9.97
C PHE A 260 -5.13 -23.02 -9.98
N THR A 261 -4.31 -22.32 -10.74
CA THR A 261 -4.45 -20.87 -10.96
C THR A 261 -5.61 -20.60 -11.92
N ALA A 262 -6.70 -20.00 -11.42
CA ALA A 262 -7.86 -19.64 -12.23
C ALA A 262 -7.57 -18.42 -13.14
N LEU A 263 -6.69 -17.52 -12.71
CA LEU A 263 -6.28 -16.32 -13.44
C LEU A 263 -5.21 -16.66 -14.50
N ASN A 264 -5.63 -17.33 -15.57
CA ASN A 264 -4.77 -17.73 -16.69
C ASN A 264 -4.89 -16.78 -17.90
N ARG A 265 -4.05 -16.99 -18.94
CA ARG A 265 -4.02 -16.11 -20.13
C ARG A 265 -5.36 -16.04 -20.89
N PRO A 266 -6.09 -17.14 -21.14
CA PRO A 266 -7.43 -17.08 -21.72
C PRO A 266 -8.40 -16.22 -20.90
N PHE A 267 -8.44 -16.42 -19.58
CA PHE A 267 -9.29 -15.63 -18.68
C PHE A 267 -8.94 -14.13 -18.73
N LEU A 268 -7.64 -13.81 -18.66
CA LEU A 268 -7.13 -12.45 -18.80
C LEU A 268 -7.58 -11.77 -20.11
N ARG A 269 -7.55 -12.48 -21.25
CA ARG A 269 -8.00 -11.94 -22.55
C ARG A 269 -9.48 -11.55 -22.52
N VAL A 270 -10.32 -12.43 -21.98
CA VAL A 270 -11.77 -12.19 -21.89
C VAL A 270 -12.05 -11.05 -20.93
N PHE A 271 -11.44 -11.10 -19.73
CA PHE A 271 -11.59 -10.06 -18.71
C PHE A 271 -11.16 -8.68 -19.22
N ASN A 272 -9.94 -8.55 -19.77
CA ASN A 272 -9.43 -7.27 -20.29
C ASN A 272 -10.32 -6.71 -21.41
N SER A 273 -10.78 -7.57 -22.32
CA SER A 273 -11.65 -7.15 -23.43
C SER A 273 -13.02 -6.67 -22.93
N ALA A 274 -13.64 -7.40 -22.01
CA ALA A 274 -14.92 -7.03 -21.42
C ALA A 274 -14.81 -5.76 -20.56
N TYR A 275 -13.75 -5.65 -19.74
CA TYR A 275 -13.50 -4.50 -18.89
C TYR A 275 -13.31 -3.23 -19.73
N ARG A 276 -12.46 -3.30 -20.76
CA ARG A 276 -12.23 -2.19 -21.69
C ARG A 276 -13.51 -1.77 -22.41
N TRP A 277 -14.27 -2.73 -22.89
CA TRP A 277 -15.54 -2.45 -23.58
C TRP A 277 -16.56 -1.82 -22.64
N SER A 278 -16.72 -2.35 -21.42
CA SER A 278 -17.66 -1.82 -20.44
C SER A 278 -17.29 -0.40 -19.99
N LYS A 279 -16.02 -0.17 -19.65
CA LYS A 279 -15.56 1.10 -19.07
C LYS A 279 -15.20 2.16 -20.11
N GLY A 280 -14.73 1.76 -21.28
CA GLY A 280 -14.33 2.68 -22.37
C GLY A 280 -15.46 3.04 -23.33
N ARG A 281 -16.71 2.67 -23.02
CA ARG A 281 -17.88 2.86 -23.91
C ARG A 281 -18.45 4.27 -23.91
N SER A 282 -18.36 4.95 -22.78
CA SER A 282 -18.76 6.35 -22.63
C SER A 282 -17.58 7.11 -22.06
N THR A 283 -17.14 8.14 -22.78
CA THR A 283 -16.11 9.08 -22.34
C THR A 283 -16.71 10.30 -21.66
N GLN A 284 -18.03 10.38 -21.57
CA GLN A 284 -18.72 11.45 -20.87
C GLN A 284 -18.54 11.29 -19.35
N PRO A 285 -18.35 12.40 -18.61
CA PRO A 285 -18.36 12.36 -17.16
C PRO A 285 -19.63 11.70 -16.61
N ARG A 286 -19.49 10.86 -15.59
CA ARG A 286 -20.60 10.16 -14.95
C ARG A 286 -20.44 10.16 -13.44
N GLN A 287 -21.54 10.23 -12.73
CA GLN A 287 -21.52 10.01 -11.29
C GLN A 287 -21.37 8.51 -11.01
N SER A 288 -20.46 8.19 -10.09
CA SER A 288 -20.14 6.83 -9.68
C SER A 288 -20.09 6.74 -8.16
N GLY A 289 -20.54 5.61 -7.60
CA GLY A 289 -20.38 5.38 -6.17
C GLY A 289 -18.90 5.23 -5.79
N TYR A 290 -18.51 5.84 -4.67
CA TYR A 290 -17.10 5.88 -4.22
C TYR A 290 -16.46 4.49 -4.12
N GLN A 291 -17.20 3.47 -3.68
CA GLN A 291 -16.70 2.09 -3.58
C GLN A 291 -16.24 1.55 -4.93
N GLY A 292 -17.03 1.78 -5.99
CA GLY A 292 -16.67 1.32 -7.33
C GLY A 292 -15.49 2.09 -7.92
N PHE A 293 -15.35 3.37 -7.58
CA PHE A 293 -14.23 4.19 -8.03
C PHE A 293 -12.94 3.82 -7.29
N PHE A 294 -12.92 3.88 -5.96
CA PHE A 294 -11.70 3.67 -5.14
C PHE A 294 -11.37 2.21 -4.91
N PHE A 295 -12.38 1.38 -4.67
CA PHE A 295 -12.23 0.02 -4.14
C PHE A 295 -12.92 -1.03 -5.02
N PRO A 296 -12.67 -1.05 -6.35
CA PRO A 296 -13.40 -1.92 -7.29
C PRO A 296 -13.28 -3.42 -6.97
N LEU A 297 -12.28 -3.82 -6.18
CA LEU A 297 -12.02 -5.21 -5.79
C LEU A 297 -12.54 -5.56 -4.39
N ASP A 298 -12.93 -4.57 -3.56
CA ASP A 298 -13.40 -4.84 -2.20
C ASP A 298 -14.78 -5.52 -2.18
N GLY A 299 -15.54 -5.41 -3.27
CA GLY A 299 -16.82 -6.13 -3.45
C GLY A 299 -16.69 -7.66 -3.58
N VAL A 300 -15.48 -8.16 -3.85
CA VAL A 300 -15.18 -9.61 -3.92
C VAL A 300 -14.15 -9.97 -2.85
N ARG A 301 -14.61 -10.51 -1.73
CA ARG A 301 -13.73 -10.97 -0.64
C ARG A 301 -12.93 -12.19 -1.08
N ASP A 302 -11.69 -12.26 -0.58
CA ASP A 302 -10.77 -13.38 -0.81
C ASP A 302 -10.46 -13.64 -2.30
N TRP A 303 -10.57 -12.61 -3.16
CA TRP A 303 -10.27 -12.73 -4.60
C TRP A 303 -8.83 -13.16 -4.89
N ASN A 304 -7.90 -12.91 -3.96
CA ASN A 304 -6.52 -13.38 -4.03
C ASN A 304 -6.39 -14.91 -4.04
N LEU A 305 -7.40 -15.66 -3.58
CA LEU A 305 -7.41 -17.13 -3.68
C LEU A 305 -7.39 -17.63 -5.13
N LEU A 306 -7.86 -16.82 -6.09
CA LEU A 306 -7.92 -17.18 -7.51
C LEU A 306 -6.54 -17.32 -8.18
N TYR A 307 -5.48 -16.83 -7.53
CA TYR A 307 -4.10 -17.03 -7.99
C TYR A 307 -3.58 -18.47 -7.76
N GLY A 308 -4.30 -19.29 -6.98
CA GLY A 308 -3.99 -20.69 -6.75
C GLY A 308 -3.21 -20.96 -5.45
N PRO A 309 -2.79 -22.21 -5.20
CA PRO A 309 -2.18 -22.67 -3.93
C PRO A 309 -0.89 -21.93 -3.56
N SER A 310 -0.07 -21.58 -4.54
CA SER A 310 1.23 -20.93 -4.35
C SER A 310 1.16 -19.42 -4.11
N GLY A 311 -0.05 -18.84 -4.13
CA GLY A 311 -0.25 -17.41 -3.93
C GLY A 311 0.14 -16.56 -5.15
N LEU A 312 0.36 -15.28 -4.90
CA LEU A 312 0.77 -14.29 -5.89
C LEU A 312 1.96 -13.46 -5.41
N PHE A 313 2.68 -12.91 -6.38
CA PHE A 313 3.64 -11.83 -6.17
C PHE A 313 3.12 -10.57 -6.84
N GLN A 314 3.20 -9.45 -6.12
CA GLN A 314 3.05 -8.13 -6.72
C GLN A 314 4.44 -7.51 -6.91
N HIS A 315 4.66 -6.89 -8.06
CA HIS A 315 5.74 -5.94 -8.25
C HIS A 315 5.10 -4.57 -8.37
N GLN A 316 5.42 -3.69 -7.42
CA GLN A 316 5.12 -2.27 -7.56
C GLN A 316 6.44 -1.51 -7.48
N SER A 317 6.68 -0.68 -8.51
CA SER A 317 7.85 0.19 -8.57
C SER A 317 7.43 1.63 -8.83
N VAL A 318 8.37 2.54 -8.57
CA VAL A 318 8.33 3.93 -9.01
C VAL A 318 9.61 4.22 -9.79
N VAL A 319 9.48 4.91 -10.92
CA VAL A 319 10.59 5.32 -11.77
C VAL A 319 10.61 6.84 -11.93
N PRO A 320 11.79 7.48 -11.98
CA PRO A 320 11.89 8.93 -12.13
C PRO A 320 11.19 9.44 -13.39
N GLU A 321 10.58 10.62 -13.31
CA GLU A 321 9.83 11.24 -14.41
C GLU A 321 10.64 11.34 -15.72
N ALA A 322 11.92 11.73 -15.60
CA ALA A 322 12.83 11.88 -16.73
C ALA A 322 13.06 10.58 -17.53
N LEU A 323 12.97 9.42 -16.87
CA LEU A 323 13.23 8.11 -17.50
C LEU A 323 11.94 7.29 -17.70
N ALA A 324 10.79 7.76 -17.20
CA ALA A 324 9.56 6.98 -17.19
C ALA A 324 9.08 6.57 -18.60
N ARG A 325 9.26 7.44 -19.61
CA ARG A 325 8.90 7.18 -21.01
C ARG A 325 9.68 6.01 -21.63
N GLU A 326 10.87 5.71 -21.11
CA GLU A 326 11.70 4.58 -21.54
C GLU A 326 11.47 3.34 -20.66
N VAL A 327 11.50 3.54 -19.34
CA VAL A 327 11.56 2.44 -18.37
C VAL A 327 10.22 1.74 -18.20
N VAL A 328 9.09 2.46 -18.23
CA VAL A 328 7.77 1.81 -18.12
C VAL A 328 7.52 0.85 -19.29
N PRO A 329 7.74 1.23 -20.57
CA PRO A 329 7.73 0.27 -21.67
C PRO A 329 8.67 -0.92 -21.49
N ALA A 330 9.89 -0.70 -20.99
CA ALA A 330 10.86 -1.77 -20.76
C ALA A 330 10.37 -2.78 -19.71
N LEU A 331 9.75 -2.32 -18.61
CA LEU A 331 9.13 -3.18 -17.61
C LEU A 331 7.98 -4.01 -18.22
N LEU A 332 7.10 -3.38 -18.99
CA LEU A 332 6.01 -4.08 -19.68
C LEU A 332 6.55 -5.11 -20.68
N GLU A 333 7.59 -4.77 -21.43
CA GLU A 333 8.24 -5.67 -22.39
C GLU A 333 8.88 -6.88 -21.70
N ALA A 334 9.55 -6.71 -20.56
CA ALA A 334 10.12 -7.81 -19.78
C ALA A 334 9.04 -8.83 -19.39
N THR A 335 7.86 -8.37 -18.95
CA THR A 335 6.73 -9.27 -18.63
C THR A 335 6.23 -10.02 -19.87
N ARG A 336 6.18 -9.36 -21.03
CA ARG A 336 5.75 -9.96 -22.30
C ARG A 336 6.72 -11.05 -22.75
N ARG A 337 8.03 -10.76 -22.72
CA ARG A 337 9.10 -11.71 -23.06
C ARG A 337 9.09 -12.92 -22.14
N ALA A 338 8.82 -12.73 -20.84
CA ALA A 338 8.66 -13.82 -19.89
C ALA A 338 7.36 -14.63 -20.07
N GLY A 339 6.45 -14.20 -20.95
CA GLY A 339 5.17 -14.88 -21.20
C GLY A 339 4.20 -14.82 -20.01
N GLN A 340 4.38 -13.86 -19.10
CA GLN A 340 3.57 -13.71 -17.89
C GLN A 340 2.68 -12.47 -17.96
N GLY A 341 1.38 -12.70 -17.84
CA GLY A 341 0.37 -11.64 -17.83
C GLY A 341 0.07 -11.19 -16.41
N SER A 342 0.12 -9.88 -16.16
CA SER A 342 -0.38 -9.22 -14.98
C SER A 342 -1.91 -9.09 -15.04
N PHE A 343 -2.59 -9.49 -13.97
CA PHE A 343 -4.05 -9.38 -13.88
C PHE A 343 -4.52 -7.96 -13.61
N LEU A 344 -3.76 -7.23 -12.79
CA LEU A 344 -4.00 -5.84 -12.46
C LEU A 344 -2.76 -5.06 -12.82
N THR A 345 -2.83 -4.31 -13.92
CA THR A 345 -1.76 -3.40 -14.31
C THR A 345 -2.22 -1.97 -14.10
N VAL A 346 -1.64 -1.31 -13.10
CA VAL A 346 -1.99 0.06 -12.70
C VAL A 346 -0.80 0.96 -12.94
N LEU A 347 -1.03 2.08 -13.62
CA LEU A 347 -0.01 3.10 -13.88
C LEU A 347 -0.52 4.45 -13.36
N LYS A 348 0.32 5.19 -12.66
CA LYS A 348 -0.05 6.50 -12.11
C LYS A 348 1.18 7.40 -11.95
N ARG A 349 0.99 8.71 -12.08
CA ARG A 349 1.99 9.70 -11.68
C ARG A 349 1.93 9.98 -10.17
N PHE A 350 3.08 10.13 -9.55
CA PHE A 350 3.24 10.68 -8.21
C PHE A 350 3.71 12.14 -8.34
N GLY A 351 3.06 13.04 -7.62
CA GLY A 351 3.49 14.45 -7.55
C GLY A 351 4.65 14.68 -6.58
N SER A 352 4.89 15.96 -6.29
CA SER A 352 6.09 16.47 -5.62
C SER A 352 5.95 16.74 -4.13
N MET A 353 4.75 16.57 -3.55
CA MET A 353 4.56 16.75 -2.11
C MET A 353 5.43 15.76 -1.34
N ARG A 354 6.32 16.29 -0.50
CA ARG A 354 7.27 15.50 0.27
C ARG A 354 6.55 14.79 1.42
N SER A 355 6.75 13.47 1.52
CA SER A 355 6.30 12.72 2.70
C SER A 355 7.16 13.06 3.92
N PRO A 356 6.55 13.09 5.12
CA PRO A 356 7.29 13.18 6.38
C PRO A 356 8.13 11.94 6.73
N ALA A 357 7.84 10.78 6.13
CA ALA A 357 8.49 9.52 6.46
C ALA A 357 9.98 9.51 6.12
N LEU A 358 10.79 8.86 6.96
CA LEU A 358 12.20 8.59 6.62
C LEU A 358 12.34 7.69 5.39
N LEU A 359 11.51 6.64 5.27
CA LEU A 359 11.58 5.65 4.19
C LEU A 359 10.28 5.59 3.37
N SER A 360 9.80 6.74 2.88
CA SER A 360 8.62 6.76 2.01
C SER A 360 8.88 6.05 0.67
N PHE A 361 7.99 5.14 0.27
CA PHE A 361 8.04 4.57 -1.08
C PHE A 361 7.67 5.62 -2.15
N PRO A 362 6.53 6.33 -2.04
CA PRO A 362 6.16 7.36 -3.01
C PRO A 362 7.18 8.48 -3.12
N ARG A 363 7.48 8.86 -4.36
CA ARG A 363 8.43 9.92 -4.74
C ARG A 363 8.07 10.42 -6.15
N PRO A 364 8.51 11.62 -6.56
CA PRO A 364 8.18 12.16 -7.87
C PRO A 364 8.53 11.19 -9.00
N GLY A 365 7.59 10.93 -9.89
CA GLY A 365 7.77 9.96 -10.97
C GLY A 365 6.50 9.17 -11.29
N TYR A 366 6.67 8.02 -11.95
CA TYR A 366 5.55 7.15 -12.33
C TYR A 366 5.63 5.82 -11.61
N THR A 367 4.53 5.41 -10.98
CA THR A 367 4.41 4.11 -10.34
C THR A 367 3.67 3.12 -11.22
N LEU A 368 4.24 1.93 -11.37
CA LEU A 368 3.67 0.80 -12.10
C LEU A 368 3.47 -0.36 -11.12
N THR A 369 2.26 -0.92 -11.11
CA THR A 369 1.91 -2.12 -10.34
C THR A 369 1.57 -3.27 -11.26
N LEU A 370 2.10 -4.46 -10.97
CA LEU A 370 1.93 -5.70 -11.73
C LEU A 370 1.72 -6.89 -10.79
N ASP A 371 0.74 -7.75 -11.07
CA ASP A 371 0.40 -8.91 -10.25
C ASP A 371 0.57 -10.24 -10.99
N PHE A 372 1.42 -11.13 -10.48
CA PHE A 372 1.72 -12.41 -11.10
C PHE A 372 1.32 -13.58 -10.20
N PRO A 373 0.66 -14.62 -10.75
CA PRO A 373 0.58 -15.91 -10.06
C PRO A 373 1.99 -16.44 -9.78
N ASN A 374 2.21 -17.01 -8.59
CA ASN A 374 3.48 -17.61 -8.25
C ASN A 374 3.67 -18.95 -9.01
N ARG A 375 4.47 -18.93 -10.09
CA ARG A 375 4.84 -20.14 -10.86
C ARG A 375 6.21 -20.69 -10.46
N GLY A 376 6.72 -20.32 -9.29
CA GLY A 376 8.06 -20.66 -8.84
C GLY A 376 9.16 -19.89 -9.58
N GLU A 377 10.25 -20.58 -9.90
CA GLU A 377 11.48 -19.99 -10.45
C GLU A 377 11.27 -19.06 -11.67
N PRO A 378 10.42 -19.37 -12.67
CA PRO A 378 10.17 -18.46 -13.78
C PRO A 378 9.58 -17.12 -13.37
N THR A 379 8.70 -17.10 -12.36
CA THR A 379 8.13 -15.85 -11.82
C THR A 379 9.18 -15.09 -11.02
N LEU A 380 10.00 -15.77 -10.22
CA LEU A 380 11.08 -15.14 -9.45
C LEU A 380 12.13 -14.48 -10.36
N LYS A 381 12.51 -15.13 -11.47
CA LYS A 381 13.43 -14.54 -12.47
C LYS A 381 12.87 -13.28 -13.12
N LEU A 382 11.59 -13.31 -13.52
CA LEU A 382 10.94 -12.11 -14.07
C LEU A 382 10.94 -10.97 -13.04
N LEU A 383 10.54 -11.27 -11.81
CA LEU A 383 10.48 -10.26 -10.75
C LEU A 383 11.87 -9.66 -10.46
N ALA A 384 12.94 -10.48 -10.45
CA ALA A 384 14.31 -10.00 -10.31
C ALA A 384 14.73 -9.07 -11.46
N GLU A 385 14.36 -9.40 -12.69
CA GLU A 385 14.58 -8.51 -13.85
C GLU A 385 13.82 -7.17 -13.72
N LEU A 386 12.57 -7.19 -13.24
CA LEU A 386 11.79 -5.96 -13.03
C LEU A 386 12.42 -5.06 -11.95
N ASP A 387 12.93 -5.63 -10.86
CA ASP A 387 13.65 -4.88 -9.84
C ASP A 387 14.92 -4.26 -10.40
N ASP A 388 15.71 -5.03 -11.14
CA ASP A 388 16.97 -4.57 -11.72
C ASP A 388 16.74 -3.43 -12.72
N ILE A 389 15.75 -3.55 -13.62
CA ILE A 389 15.35 -2.46 -14.52
C ILE A 389 14.97 -1.20 -13.72
N THR A 390 14.20 -1.37 -12.65
CA THR A 390 13.75 -0.26 -11.80
C THR A 390 14.91 0.44 -11.09
N VAL A 391 15.77 -0.33 -10.43
CA VAL A 391 16.88 0.21 -9.63
C VAL A 391 17.95 0.83 -10.51
N ARG A 392 18.28 0.23 -11.67
CA ARG A 392 19.22 0.83 -12.63
C ARG A 392 18.76 2.18 -13.17
N ALA A 393 17.45 2.40 -13.23
CA ALA A 393 16.86 3.68 -13.61
C ALA A 393 16.82 4.71 -12.45
N GLY A 394 17.38 4.40 -11.28
CA GLY A 394 17.28 5.24 -10.08
C GLY A 394 15.88 5.26 -9.46
N GLY A 395 15.05 4.27 -9.79
CA GLY A 395 13.74 4.05 -9.19
C GLY A 395 13.80 3.30 -7.87
N ALA A 396 12.63 2.87 -7.40
CA ALA A 396 12.52 2.02 -6.21
C ALA A 396 11.38 1.02 -6.30
N VAL A 397 11.52 -0.06 -5.54
CA VAL A 397 10.52 -1.13 -5.41
C VAL A 397 9.81 -0.99 -4.07
N ASN A 398 8.50 -1.24 -4.04
CA ASN A 398 7.67 -1.05 -2.87
C ASN A 398 7.80 -2.20 -1.85
N PRO A 399 8.32 -1.97 -0.63
CA PRO A 399 8.49 -3.01 0.39
C PRO A 399 7.20 -3.74 0.77
N TYR A 400 6.08 -3.01 0.94
CA TYR A 400 4.85 -3.63 1.43
C TYR A 400 4.04 -4.34 0.33
N LYS A 401 4.48 -4.23 -0.93
CA LYS A 401 3.97 -5.03 -2.05
C LYS A 401 4.87 -6.21 -2.40
N ASP A 402 6.05 -6.28 -1.81
CA ASP A 402 7.06 -7.27 -2.11
C ASP A 402 7.11 -8.38 -1.05
N ALA A 403 7.51 -9.59 -1.49
CA ALA A 403 7.73 -10.76 -0.65
C ALA A 403 9.12 -11.40 -0.81
N ARG A 404 10.01 -10.82 -1.63
CA ARG A 404 11.29 -11.45 -2.02
C ARG A 404 12.45 -10.49 -2.36
N MET A 405 12.26 -9.18 -2.27
CA MET A 405 13.25 -8.10 -2.45
C MET A 405 14.61 -8.46 -1.81
N SER A 406 15.67 -8.33 -2.58
CA SER A 406 17.00 -8.57 -2.02
C SER A 406 17.42 -7.42 -1.10
N ALA A 407 18.44 -7.65 -0.28
CA ALA A 407 19.01 -6.62 0.58
C ALA A 407 19.59 -5.45 -0.25
N GLU A 408 20.17 -5.76 -1.41
CA GLU A 408 20.75 -4.82 -2.35
C GLU A 408 19.66 -3.97 -3.02
N THR A 409 18.57 -4.59 -3.51
CA THR A 409 17.42 -3.86 -4.06
C THR A 409 16.81 -2.92 -3.02
N PHE A 410 16.69 -3.37 -1.77
CA PHE A 410 16.20 -2.54 -0.68
C PHE A 410 17.12 -1.35 -0.41
N ALA A 411 18.43 -1.59 -0.27
CA ALA A 411 19.42 -0.54 -0.03
C ALA A 411 19.45 0.51 -1.16
N ALA A 412 19.35 0.07 -2.41
CA ALA A 412 19.32 0.96 -3.56
C ALA A 412 18.00 1.75 -3.65
N SER A 413 16.88 1.12 -3.28
CA SER A 413 15.57 1.77 -3.25
C SER A 413 15.41 2.78 -2.10
N PHE A 414 16.12 2.54 -0.99
CA PHE A 414 15.98 3.28 0.28
C PHE A 414 17.36 3.52 0.92
N PRO A 415 18.19 4.42 0.36
CA PRO A 415 19.56 4.64 0.85
C PRO A 415 19.65 5.05 2.33
N ASP A 416 18.60 5.71 2.83
CA ASP A 416 18.51 6.18 4.22
C ASP A 416 18.07 5.11 5.24
N TRP A 417 18.00 3.83 4.85
CA TRP A 417 17.49 2.76 5.72
C TRP A 417 18.22 2.65 7.07
N ARG A 418 19.50 3.04 7.13
CA ARG A 418 20.29 3.06 8.38
C ARG A 418 19.76 4.06 9.40
N ARG A 419 19.14 5.16 8.95
CA ARG A 419 18.49 6.14 9.84
C ARG A 419 17.31 5.47 10.55
N LEU A 420 16.49 4.70 9.82
CA LEU A 420 15.42 3.93 10.46
C LEU A 420 15.98 2.83 11.38
N GLU A 421 17.06 2.13 11.01
CA GLU A 421 17.68 1.14 11.89
C GLU A 421 18.14 1.76 13.22
N SER A 422 18.69 2.99 13.20
CA SER A 422 19.08 3.69 14.43
C SER A 422 17.91 4.06 15.34
N ALA A 423 16.72 4.28 14.76
CA ALA A 423 15.49 4.60 15.49
C ALA A 423 14.66 3.38 15.86
N ARG A 424 14.99 2.20 15.31
CA ARG A 424 14.28 0.94 15.50
C ARG A 424 14.21 0.58 16.98
N ASP A 425 13.07 0.05 17.39
CA ASP A 425 12.92 -0.52 18.71
C ASP A 425 13.53 -1.93 18.74
N PRO A 426 14.43 -2.26 19.69
CA PRO A 426 15.10 -3.56 19.74
C PRO A 426 14.15 -4.75 19.75
N ALA A 427 12.96 -4.62 20.36
CA ALA A 427 11.96 -5.67 20.41
C ALA A 427 11.25 -5.91 19.08
N PHE A 428 11.27 -4.94 18.16
CA PHE A 428 10.45 -4.97 16.95
C PHE A 428 11.25 -5.41 15.72
N ARG A 429 10.73 -6.42 15.02
CA ARG A 429 11.31 -6.93 13.77
C ARG A 429 10.25 -7.56 12.87
N SER A 430 10.39 -7.34 11.57
CA SER A 430 9.67 -8.10 10.54
C SER A 430 10.60 -9.06 9.80
N SER A 431 10.01 -10.10 9.22
CA SER A 431 10.70 -11.02 8.31
C SER A 431 11.30 -10.29 7.11
N PHE A 432 10.58 -9.29 6.58
CA PHE A 432 11.11 -8.37 5.55
C PHE A 432 12.41 -7.72 6.03
N TRP A 433 12.39 -7.05 7.18
CA TRP A 433 13.55 -6.34 7.69
C TRP A 433 14.71 -7.30 7.99
N ALA A 434 14.40 -8.50 8.47
CA ALA A 434 15.39 -9.55 8.73
C ALA A 434 16.13 -10.00 7.47
N ARG A 435 15.43 -10.13 6.32
CA ARG A 435 16.03 -10.57 5.06
C ARG A 435 16.66 -9.45 4.24
N THR A 436 16.33 -8.19 4.51
CA THR A 436 16.88 -7.01 3.82
C THR A 436 17.91 -6.29 4.69
N ALA A 437 17.52 -5.23 5.38
CA ALA A 437 18.37 -4.39 6.24
C ALA A 437 19.22 -5.22 7.21
N GLY A 438 18.62 -6.23 7.85
CA GLY A 438 19.28 -7.13 8.79
C GLY A 438 20.42 -7.95 8.20
N ARG A 439 20.52 -8.09 6.86
CA ARG A 439 21.64 -8.75 6.18
C ARG A 439 22.76 -7.80 5.77
N LEU A 440 22.47 -6.50 5.63
CA LEU A 440 23.45 -5.50 5.19
C LEU A 440 24.45 -5.13 6.30
N GLY A 441 24.11 -5.41 7.56
CA GLY A 441 24.92 -5.06 8.72
C GLY A 441 25.02 -3.54 8.96
N THR A 442 25.40 -3.14 10.17
CA THR A 442 25.65 -1.73 10.52
C THR A 442 27.12 -1.32 10.33
N ASN A 443 27.98 -2.23 9.89
CA ASN A 443 29.42 -2.00 9.80
C ASN A 443 29.75 -1.05 8.64
N GLY A 444 30.09 0.21 8.96
CA GLY A 444 30.68 1.16 8.02
C GLY A 444 30.40 2.64 8.29
N ALA A 445 29.41 2.97 9.11
CA ALA A 445 29.17 4.33 9.58
C ALA A 445 28.77 4.25 11.05
N SER A 446 29.36 5.11 11.89
CA SER A 446 28.90 5.26 13.25
C SER A 446 27.39 5.57 13.21
N LEU A 447 26.56 4.81 13.93
CA LEU A 447 25.12 5.11 14.07
C LEU A 447 24.89 6.54 14.60
N VAL A 448 25.93 7.17 15.17
CA VAL A 448 25.95 8.56 15.62
C VAL A 448 25.92 9.56 14.46
N GLU A 449 26.57 9.29 13.32
CA GLU A 449 26.55 10.19 12.14
C GLU A 449 25.23 10.08 11.35
N ALA A 450 24.54 8.93 11.43
CA ALA A 450 23.20 8.78 10.86
C ALA A 450 22.09 9.43 11.73
N ALA A 451 22.45 9.87 12.94
CA ALA A 451 21.56 10.53 13.89
C ALA A 451 21.58 12.06 13.77
N GLU A 452 22.24 12.65 12.76
CA GLU A 452 22.11 14.08 12.39
C GLU A 452 21.20 14.25 11.17
#